data_AF-A0AAW2JGN1-F1
#
_entry.id   AF-A0AAW2JGN1-F1
#
_cell.length_a   1.000
_cell.length_b   1.000
_cell.length_c   1.000
_cell.angle_alpha   90.00
_cell.angle_beta   90.00
_cell.angle_gamma   90.00
#
_symmetry.space_group_name_H-M   'P 1'
#
loop_
_entity.id
_entity.type
_entity.pdbx_description
1 polymer ?
#
loop_
_entity_poly.entity_id
_entity_poly.type
_entity_poly.pdbx_seq_one_letter_code
_entity_poly.pdbx_strand_id
1 'polypeptide(L)'
;YYHNFITDFCDKIIFLKLAHFAVIVSRQYSEKEAAINYLEGLIEKLRNTRETRIEEPILYIKMQIGLFKLEQGDQKECKKLLEEGKSTLDSMTDIDPSVYASYYWVSSQYHKSRQEFAEFYRSALLYLAYTSVESLSDFLSWT
;
A
#
# COMPACT_ATOMS: atom_id res chain seq x y z
N TYR A 1 -28.13 -11.49 10.13
CA TYR A 1 -26.88 -12.15 9.69
C TYR A 1 -26.45 -11.66 8.32
N TYR A 2 -27.21 -11.94 7.24
CA TYR A 2 -26.86 -11.48 5.89
C TYR A 2 -26.75 -9.96 5.72
N HIS A 3 -27.64 -9.18 6.35
CA HIS A 3 -27.57 -7.72 6.27
C HIS A 3 -26.28 -7.16 6.88
N ASN A 4 -25.95 -7.55 8.11
CA ASN A 4 -24.71 -7.12 8.77
C ASN A 4 -23.46 -7.59 8.00
N PHE A 5 -23.48 -8.83 7.49
CA PHE A 5 -22.39 -9.33 6.64
C PHE A 5 -22.21 -8.48 5.37
N ILE A 6 -23.30 -8.12 4.70
CA ILE A 6 -23.25 -7.27 3.50
C ILE A 6 -22.74 -5.87 3.84
N THR A 7 -23.18 -5.26 4.95
CA THR A 7 -22.70 -3.95 5.39
C THR A 7 -21.20 -3.98 5.68
N ASP A 8 -20.75 -4.91 6.54
CA ASP A 8 -19.34 -5.05 6.91
C ASP A 8 -18.44 -5.30 5.68
N PHE A 9 -18.92 -6.11 4.72
CA PHE A 9 -18.19 -6.42 3.50
C PHE A 9 -18.17 -5.23 2.51
N CYS A 10 -19.29 -4.52 2.39
CA CYS A 10 -19.37 -3.29 1.60
C CYS A 10 -18.40 -2.24 2.13
N ASP A 11 -18.35 -2.03 3.44
CA ASP A 11 -17.46 -1.03 4.05
C ASP A 11 -15.98 -1.38 3.81
N LYS A 12 -15.60 -2.65 3.94
CA LYS A 12 -14.26 -3.13 3.58
C LYS A 12 -13.90 -2.76 2.13
N ILE A 13 -14.77 -3.08 1.18
CA ILE A 13 -14.55 -2.80 -0.25
C ILE A 13 -14.48 -1.29 -0.51
N ILE A 14 -15.35 -0.51 0.14
CA ILE A 14 -15.45 0.93 -0.06
C ILE A 14 -14.16 1.61 0.42
N PHE A 15 -13.64 1.25 1.60
CA PHE A 15 -12.41 1.86 2.13
C PHE A 15 -11.16 1.47 1.36
N LEU A 16 -11.04 0.21 0.92
CA LEU A 16 -9.90 -0.20 0.10
C LEU A 16 -9.92 0.49 -1.28
N LYS A 17 -11.09 0.61 -1.91
CA LYS A 17 -11.22 1.40 -3.15
C LYS A 17 -10.90 2.87 -2.94
N LEU A 18 -11.33 3.47 -1.83
CA LEU A 18 -10.98 4.83 -1.46
C LEU A 18 -9.45 5.00 -1.34
N ALA A 19 -8.77 4.05 -0.70
CA ALA A 19 -7.31 4.04 -0.60
C ALA A 19 -6.64 3.94 -1.98
N HIS A 20 -7.14 3.08 -2.88
CA HIS A 20 -6.66 3.01 -4.26
C HIS A 20 -6.78 4.36 -4.99
N PHE A 21 -7.94 5.01 -4.91
CA PHE A 21 -8.14 6.33 -5.51
C PHE A 21 -7.22 7.38 -4.91
N ALA A 22 -7.08 7.42 -3.59
CA ALA A 22 -6.20 8.37 -2.91
C ALA A 22 -4.74 8.20 -3.33
N VAL A 23 -4.27 6.96 -3.48
CA VAL A 23 -2.92 6.67 -3.99
C VAL A 23 -2.75 7.16 -5.43
N ILE A 24 -3.71 6.92 -6.31
CA ILE A 24 -3.67 7.44 -7.69
C ILE A 24 -3.60 8.98 -7.69
N VAL A 25 -4.45 9.63 -6.89
CA VAL A 25 -4.49 11.09 -6.77
C VAL A 25 -3.18 11.64 -6.21
N SER A 26 -2.62 11.01 -5.18
CA SER A 26 -1.34 11.43 -4.57
C SER A 26 -0.17 11.46 -5.56
N ARG A 27 -0.19 10.60 -6.59
CA ARG A 27 0.86 10.55 -7.62
C ARG A 27 0.81 11.74 -8.58
N GLN A 28 -0.31 12.46 -8.62
CA GLN A 28 -0.48 13.66 -9.47
C GLN A 28 0.06 14.94 -8.82
N TYR A 29 0.47 14.88 -7.55
CA TYR A 29 1.05 16.03 -6.86
C TYR A 29 2.48 16.27 -7.35
N SER A 30 2.81 17.54 -7.64
CA SER A 30 4.16 17.96 -8.00
C SER A 30 5.13 17.84 -6.81
N GLU A 31 4.65 18.18 -5.61
CA GLU A 31 5.43 18.13 -4.38
C GLU A 31 5.09 16.88 -3.57
N LYS A 32 6.13 16.08 -3.27
CA LYS A 32 5.99 14.82 -2.52
C LYS A 32 5.48 15.06 -1.10
N GLU A 33 5.91 16.14 -0.46
CA GLU A 33 5.48 16.46 0.91
C GLU A 33 3.99 16.79 0.98
N ALA A 34 3.46 17.52 0.00
CA ALA A 34 2.02 17.78 -0.12
C ALA A 34 1.22 16.48 -0.34
N ALA A 35 1.75 15.56 -1.15
CA ALA A 35 1.15 14.24 -1.35
C ALA A 35 1.11 13.41 -0.05
N ILE A 36 2.21 13.43 0.72
CA ILE A 36 2.31 12.73 2.01
C ILE A 36 1.30 13.30 3.01
N ASN A 37 1.25 14.63 3.18
CA ASN A 37 0.29 15.29 4.08
C ASN A 37 -1.16 14.96 3.73
N TYR A 38 -1.50 14.88 2.43
CA TYR A 38 -2.82 14.46 1.98
C TYR A 38 -3.15 13.02 2.40
N LEU A 39 -2.21 12.09 2.20
CA LEU A 39 -2.38 10.69 2.56
C LEU A 39 -2.45 10.47 4.08
N GLU A 40 -1.65 11.20 4.86
CA GLU A 40 -1.70 11.17 6.33
C GLU A 40 -3.05 11.68 6.85
N GLY A 41 -3.56 12.79 6.31
CA GLY A 41 -4.88 13.29 6.66
C GLY A 41 -6.02 12.33 6.30
N LEU A 42 -5.85 11.48 5.27
CA LEU A 42 -6.80 10.42 4.96
C LEU A 42 -6.73 9.27 5.98
N ILE A 43 -5.52 8.87 6.40
CA ILE A 43 -5.33 7.86 7.46
C ILE A 43 -6.02 8.31 8.74
N GLU A 44 -5.88 9.59 9.14
CA GLU A 44 -6.56 10.13 10.31
C GLU A 44 -8.09 10.05 10.20
N LYS A 45 -8.64 10.39 9.02
CA LYS A 45 -10.08 10.27 8.75
C LYS A 45 -10.57 8.83 8.87
N LEU A 46 -9.83 7.86 8.32
CA LEU A 46 -10.18 6.43 8.42
C LEU A 46 -10.16 5.94 9.87
N ARG A 47 -9.16 6.36 10.66
CA ARG A 47 -9.09 6.03 12.10
C ARG A 47 -10.26 6.61 12.89
N ASN A 48 -10.72 7.80 12.52
CA ASN A 48 -11.85 8.46 13.17
C ASN A 48 -13.20 7.79 12.91
N THR A 49 -13.32 6.98 11.85
CA THR A 49 -14.55 6.23 11.54
C THR A 49 -14.81 5.10 12.55
N ARG A 50 -13.80 4.66 13.32
CA ARG A 50 -13.88 3.56 14.31
C ARG A 50 -14.35 2.22 13.74
N GLU A 51 -14.18 2.03 12.44
CA GLU A 51 -14.51 0.78 11.76
C GLU A 51 -13.44 -0.29 12.01
N THR A 52 -13.85 -1.55 12.04
CA THR A 52 -12.97 -2.68 12.43
C THR A 52 -11.97 -3.09 11.35
N ARG A 53 -12.23 -2.75 10.08
CA ARG A 53 -11.44 -3.22 8.92
C ARG A 53 -10.71 -2.10 8.18
N ILE A 54 -10.16 -1.14 8.93
CA ILE A 54 -9.42 0.01 8.37
C ILE A 54 -7.92 -0.24 8.21
N GLU A 55 -7.39 -1.33 8.80
CA GLU A 55 -5.95 -1.58 8.77
C GLU A 55 -5.43 -1.90 7.36
N GLU A 56 -6.19 -2.65 6.53
CA GLU A 56 -5.84 -2.92 5.12
C GLU A 56 -5.69 -1.63 4.28
N PRO A 57 -6.69 -0.73 4.21
CA PRO A 57 -6.55 0.51 3.45
C PRO A 57 -5.48 1.44 4.05
N ILE A 58 -5.33 1.50 5.38
CA ILE A 58 -4.28 2.29 6.01
C ILE A 58 -2.89 1.77 5.64
N LEU A 59 -2.70 0.45 5.66
CA LEU A 59 -1.45 -0.17 5.26
C LEU A 59 -1.13 0.13 3.79
N TYR A 60 -2.12 0.00 2.90
CA TYR A 60 -1.96 0.32 1.49
C TYR A 60 -1.49 1.78 1.28
N ILE A 61 -2.09 2.73 2.02
CA ILE A 61 -1.70 4.14 1.99
C ILE A 61 -0.29 4.34 2.55
N LYS A 62 0.05 3.70 3.68
CA LYS A 62 1.38 3.76 4.30
C LYS A 62 2.48 3.28 3.35
N MET A 63 2.22 2.26 2.53
CA MET A 63 3.18 1.80 1.53
C MET A 63 3.47 2.88 0.48
N GLN A 64 2.45 3.59 0.01
CA GLN A 64 2.65 4.73 -0.90
C GLN A 64 3.42 5.88 -0.24
N ILE A 65 3.17 6.18 1.04
CA ILE A 65 3.97 7.16 1.80
C ILE A 65 5.43 6.70 1.90
N GLY A 66 5.67 5.42 2.20
CA GLY A 66 7.01 4.83 2.27
C GLY A 66 7.77 4.95 0.95
N LEU A 67 7.09 4.80 -0.17
CA LEU A 67 7.68 5.04 -1.50
C LEU A 67 8.06 6.51 -1.71
N PHE A 68 7.20 7.46 -1.34
CA PHE A 68 7.54 8.88 -1.44
C PHE A 68 8.71 9.27 -0.52
N LYS A 69 8.76 8.74 0.71
CA LYS A 69 9.89 8.94 1.62
C LYS A 69 11.19 8.38 1.04
N LEU A 70 11.11 7.20 0.41
CA LEU A 70 12.26 6.61 -0.29
C LEU A 70 12.75 7.51 -1.45
N GLU A 71 11.84 8.04 -2.26
CA GLU A 71 12.15 8.97 -3.37
C GLU A 71 12.77 10.29 -2.87
N GLN A 72 12.39 10.76 -1.69
CA GLN A 72 13.02 11.92 -1.02
C GLN A 72 14.39 11.60 -0.41
N GLY A 73 14.81 10.33 -0.42
CA GLY A 73 16.07 9.87 0.19
C GLY A 73 15.97 9.51 1.67
N ASP A 74 14.78 9.57 2.27
CA ASP A 74 14.53 9.17 3.66
C ASP A 74 14.34 7.65 3.77
N GLN A 75 15.46 6.94 3.67
CA GLN A 75 15.50 5.48 3.79
C GLN A 75 15.12 5.00 5.20
N LYS A 76 15.36 5.83 6.22
CA LYS A 76 15.10 5.45 7.62
C LYS A 76 13.61 5.36 7.88
N GLU A 77 12.84 6.36 7.46
CA GLU A 77 11.38 6.34 7.65
C GLU A 77 10.73 5.30 6.74
N CYS A 78 11.23 5.12 5.50
CA CYS A 78 10.77 4.05 4.61
C CYS A 78 10.95 2.66 5.27
N LYS A 79 12.12 2.39 5.87
CA LYS A 79 12.39 1.14 6.58
C LYS A 79 11.43 0.94 7.74
N LYS A 80 11.21 1.96 8.56
CA LYS A 80 10.28 1.91 9.69
C LYS A 80 8.85 1.57 9.23
N LEU A 81 8.38 2.20 8.16
CA LEU A 81 7.07 1.91 7.57
C LEU A 81 6.98 0.47 7.04
N LEU A 82 8.05 -0.07 6.46
CA LEU A 82 8.11 -1.47 6.03
C LEU A 82 8.11 -2.47 7.21
N GLU A 83 8.78 -2.15 8.31
CA GLU A 83 8.79 -3.00 9.51
C GLU A 83 7.42 -3.00 10.19
N GLU A 84 6.81 -1.82 10.37
CA GLU A 84 5.43 -1.69 10.85
C GLU A 84 4.45 -2.42 9.91
N GLY A 85 4.58 -2.18 8.61
CA GLY A 85 3.70 -2.77 7.61
C GLY A 85 3.76 -4.29 7.57
N LYS A 86 4.94 -4.88 7.82
CA LYS A 86 5.09 -6.33 7.94
C LYS A 86 4.35 -6.89 9.14
N SER A 87 4.53 -6.28 10.31
CA SER A 87 3.83 -6.67 11.54
C SER A 87 2.31 -6.59 11.36
N THR A 88 1.85 -5.53 10.71
CA THR A 88 0.45 -5.30 10.39
C THR A 88 -0.09 -6.37 9.42
N LEU A 89 0.65 -6.73 8.36
CA LEU A 89 0.30 -7.83 7.44
C LEU A 89 0.23 -9.18 8.15
N ASP A 90 1.23 -9.51 8.97
CA ASP A 90 1.31 -10.79 9.66
C ASP A 90 0.18 -10.98 10.69
N SER A 91 -0.42 -9.88 11.18
CA SER A 91 -1.54 -9.91 12.12
C SER A 91 -2.92 -10.01 11.47
N MET A 92 -3.04 -9.72 10.17
CA MET A 92 -4.30 -9.72 9.45
C MET A 92 -4.59 -11.07 8.78
N THR A 93 -5.87 -11.35 8.57
CA THR A 93 -6.35 -12.53 7.83
C THR A 93 -7.29 -12.08 6.71
N ASP A 94 -7.36 -12.85 5.61
CA ASP A 94 -8.23 -12.54 4.46
C ASP A 94 -7.93 -11.17 3.81
N ILE A 95 -6.64 -10.88 3.62
CA ILE A 95 -6.16 -9.61 3.05
C ILE A 95 -6.29 -9.63 1.53
N ASP A 96 -6.71 -8.51 0.94
CA ASP A 96 -6.72 -8.36 -0.52
C ASP A 96 -5.29 -8.48 -1.11
N PRO A 97 -5.09 -9.29 -2.18
CA PRO A 97 -3.78 -9.44 -2.82
C PRO A 97 -3.11 -8.12 -3.23
N SER A 98 -3.87 -7.07 -3.54
CA SER A 98 -3.32 -5.76 -3.89
C SER A 98 -2.49 -5.15 -2.76
N VAL A 99 -2.83 -5.45 -1.50
CA VAL A 99 -2.13 -4.93 -0.33
C VAL A 99 -0.79 -5.64 -0.16
N TYR A 100 -0.75 -6.98 -0.36
CA TYR A 100 0.51 -7.73 -0.42
C TYR A 100 1.39 -7.24 -1.57
N ALA A 101 0.81 -7.05 -2.77
CA ALA A 101 1.53 -6.53 -3.92
C ALA A 101 2.14 -5.15 -3.61
N SER A 102 1.37 -4.23 -3.04
CA SER A 102 1.86 -2.90 -2.65
C SER A 102 3.03 -2.98 -1.66
N TYR A 103 2.93 -3.82 -0.63
CA TYR A 103 4.00 -4.04 0.33
C TYR A 103 5.29 -4.57 -0.32
N TYR A 104 5.18 -5.64 -1.09
CA TYR A 104 6.34 -6.27 -1.73
C TYR A 104 6.96 -5.40 -2.82
N TRP A 105 6.15 -4.59 -3.51
CA TRP A 105 6.65 -3.56 -4.42
C TRP A 105 7.55 -2.57 -3.70
N VAL A 106 7.10 -1.97 -2.60
CA VAL A 106 7.89 -0.97 -1.85
C VAL A 106 9.12 -1.62 -1.22
N SER A 107 8.99 -2.83 -0.67
CA SER A 107 10.13 -3.61 -0.19
C SER A 107 11.17 -3.83 -1.29
N SER A 108 10.74 -4.17 -2.51
CA SER A 108 11.66 -4.31 -3.63
C SER A 108 12.39 -3.01 -3.95
N GLN A 109 11.69 -1.87 -4.02
CA GLN A 109 12.33 -0.58 -4.30
C GLN A 109 13.33 -0.18 -3.21
N TYR A 110 13.01 -0.44 -1.94
CA TYR A 110 13.91 -0.20 -0.81
C TYR A 110 15.19 -1.06 -0.89
N HIS A 111 15.08 -2.35 -1.15
CA HIS A 111 16.26 -3.21 -1.29
C HIS A 111 17.08 -2.85 -2.55
N LYS A 112 16.42 -2.45 -3.63
CA LYS A 112 17.07 -1.95 -4.84
C LYS A 112 17.89 -0.70 -4.57
N SER A 113 17.36 0.27 -3.83
CA SER A 113 18.10 1.50 -3.49
C SER A 113 19.31 1.24 -2.59
N ARG A 114 19.30 0.15 -1.83
CA ARG A 114 20.40 -0.28 -0.96
C ARG A 114 21.36 -1.29 -1.61
N GLN A 115 21.14 -1.65 -2.88
CA GLN A 115 21.92 -2.66 -3.60
C GLN A 115 21.90 -4.06 -2.95
N GLU A 116 20.85 -4.35 -2.19
CA GLU A 116 20.60 -5.66 -1.57
C GLU A 116 19.90 -6.58 -2.57
N PHE A 117 20.61 -6.97 -3.63
CA PHE A 117 19.98 -7.61 -4.79
C PHE A 117 19.23 -8.90 -4.48
N ALA A 118 19.75 -9.74 -3.57
CA ALA A 118 19.07 -10.99 -3.18
C ALA A 118 17.65 -10.72 -2.65
N GLU A 119 17.51 -9.74 -1.75
CA GLU A 119 16.21 -9.39 -1.16
C GLU A 119 15.34 -8.60 -2.12
N PHE A 120 15.94 -7.77 -2.98
CA PHE A 120 15.23 -7.16 -4.10
C PHE A 120 14.56 -8.22 -4.98
N TYR A 121 15.29 -9.25 -5.41
CA TYR A 121 14.73 -10.32 -6.25
C TYR A 121 13.63 -11.10 -5.52
N ARG A 122 13.85 -11.43 -4.24
CA ARG A 122 12.85 -12.11 -3.42
C ARG A 122 11.55 -11.30 -3.33
N SER A 123 11.64 -10.01 -2.99
CA SER A 123 10.47 -9.14 -2.89
C SER A 123 9.81 -8.90 -4.24
N ALA A 124 10.57 -8.80 -5.33
CA ALA A 124 10.02 -8.67 -6.68
C ALA A 124 9.22 -9.92 -7.11
N LEU A 125 9.71 -11.12 -6.82
CA LEU A 125 8.98 -12.36 -7.09
C LEU A 125 7.69 -12.46 -6.28
N LEU A 126 7.72 -12.05 -5.00
CA LEU A 126 6.53 -12.00 -4.16
C LEU A 126 5.52 -10.97 -4.68
N TYR A 127 5.98 -9.78 -5.10
CA TYR A 127 5.13 -8.79 -5.76
C TYR A 127 4.40 -9.38 -6.97
N LEU A 128 5.12 -10.09 -7.85
CA LEU A 128 4.54 -10.74 -9.02
C LEU A 128 3.55 -11.85 -8.63
N ALA A 129 3.80 -12.59 -7.56
CA ALA A 129 2.89 -13.63 -7.08
C ALA A 129 1.53 -13.08 -6.62
N TYR A 130 1.48 -11.81 -6.18
CA TYR A 130 0.25 -11.15 -5.72
C TYR A 130 -0.36 -10.18 -6.75
N THR A 131 0.26 -10.04 -7.92
CA THR A 131 -0.22 -9.16 -9.00
C THR A 131 -0.93 -9.99 -10.06
N SER A 132 -2.15 -9.63 -10.47
CA SER A 132 -2.87 -10.40 -11.49
C SER A 132 -2.25 -10.17 -12.88
N VAL A 133 -2.32 -11.18 -13.75
CA VAL A 133 -1.77 -11.10 -15.11
C VAL A 133 -2.44 -9.99 -15.92
N GLU A 134 -3.73 -9.71 -15.72
CA GLU A 134 -4.41 -8.60 -16.41
C GLU A 134 -3.83 -7.24 -16.01
N SER A 135 -3.46 -7.05 -14.74
CA SER A 135 -2.89 -5.79 -14.26
C SER A 135 -1.46 -5.51 -14.78
N LEU A 136 -0.75 -6.54 -15.27
CA LEU A 136 0.56 -6.41 -15.91
C LEU A 136 0.43 -5.97 -17.39
N SER A 137 -0.65 -6.36 -18.07
CA SER A 137 -0.90 -6.00 -19.47
C SER A 137 -1.06 -4.49 -19.66
N ASP A 138 -1.72 -3.82 -18.72
CA ASP A 138 -1.88 -2.36 -18.77
C ASP A 138 -0.53 -1.65 -18.70
N PHE A 139 0.47 -2.21 -18.02
CA PHE A 139 1.82 -1.65 -17.93
C PHE A 139 2.64 -1.80 -19.22
N LEU A 140 2.42 -2.88 -19.97
CA LEU A 140 3.11 -3.18 -21.24
C LEU A 140 2.49 -2.48 -22.46
N SER A 141 1.30 -1.91 -22.32
CA SER A 141 0.65 -1.13 -23.40
C SER A 141 1.19 0.31 -23.54
N TRP A 142 2.01 0.77 -22.59
CA TRP A 142 2.66 2.10 -22.59
C TRP A 142 4.17 2.06 -22.91
N THR A 143 4.68 0.93 -23.41
CA THR A 143 6.00 0.81 -24.05
C THR A 143 5.85 0.61 -25.54
#